data_AF-A0A5C0WL34-F1
#
_entry.id   AF-A0A5C0WL34-F1
#
_cell.length_a   1.000
_cell.length_b   1.000
_cell.length_c   1.000
_cell.angle_alpha   90.00
_cell.angle_beta   90.00
_cell.angle_gamma   90.00
#
_symmetry.space_group_name_H-M   'P 1'
#
loop_
_entity.id
_entity.type
_entity.pdbx_description
1 polymer ?
#
loop_
_entity_poly.entity_id
_entity_poly.type
_entity_poly.pdbx_seq_one_letter_code
_entity_poly.pdbx_strand_id
1 'polypeptide(L)' 'MGLESIGTHTLRKTFGYWHYKKFKDVALLQEMFNHSSPDITLRYIGITQDTMDKTMDDFGL' A
#
# COMPACT_ATOMS: atom_id res chain seq x y z
N MET A 1 -2.07 14.86 18.36
CA MET A 1 -2.88 13.68 17.99
C MET A 1 -1.92 12.52 17.80
N GLY A 2 -1.95 11.53 18.70
CA GLY A 2 -1.03 10.39 18.69
C GLY A 2 -1.46 9.32 17.68
N LEU A 3 -0.52 8.55 17.14
CA LEU A 3 -0.79 7.42 16.25
C LEU A 3 -1.56 6.34 17.02
N GLU A 4 -2.89 6.34 16.90
CA GLU A 4 -3.83 5.60 17.74
C GLU A 4 -3.82 4.08 17.51
N SER A 5 -3.03 3.56 16.56
CA SER A 5 -2.98 2.13 16.25
C SER A 5 -1.71 1.72 15.51
N ILE A 6 -0.58 1.64 16.22
CA ILE A 6 0.63 0.95 15.74
C ILE A 6 0.54 -0.53 16.13
N GLY A 7 -0.11 -1.32 15.28
CA GLY A 7 -0.10 -2.78 15.38
C GLY A 7 0.89 -3.41 14.39
N THR A 8 1.11 -4.72 14.49
CA THR A 8 1.92 -5.50 13.54
C THR A 8 1.44 -5.36 12.09
N HIS A 9 0.13 -5.21 11.89
CA HIS A 9 -0.46 -4.92 10.58
C HIS A 9 -0.06 -3.54 10.04
N THR A 10 0.00 -2.51 10.89
CA THR A 10 0.43 -1.16 10.49
C THR A 10 1.87 -1.19 9.98
N LEU A 11 2.77 -1.90 10.67
CA LEU A 11 4.16 -2.07 10.24
C LEU A 11 4.27 -2.80 8.90
N ARG A 12 3.53 -3.91 8.71
CA ARG A 12 3.53 -4.69 7.46
C ARG A 12 3.02 -3.86 6.28
N LYS A 13 1.96 -3.07 6.48
CA LYS A 13 1.44 -2.13 5.46
C LYS A 13 2.44 -1.05 5.11
N THR A 14 3.04 -0.41 6.13
CA THR A 14 4.06 0.63 5.94
C THR A 14 5.27 0.11 5.18
N PHE A 15 5.79 -1.06 5.56
CA PHE A 15 6.87 -1.71 4.83
C PHE A 15 6.49 -1.96 3.36
N GLY A 16 5.32 -2.57 3.13
CA GLY A 16 4.86 -2.87 1.78
C GLY A 16 4.67 -1.63 0.91
N TYR A 17 4.13 -0.54 1.47
CA TYR A 17 3.96 0.74 0.78
C TYR A 17 5.29 1.32 0.31
N TRP A 18 6.28 1.42 1.21
CA TRP A 18 7.60 1.97 0.89
C TRP A 18 8.40 1.05 -0.04
N HIS A 19 8.30 -0.26 0.16
CA HIS A 19 8.90 -1.25 -0.74
C HIS A 19 8.36 -1.10 -2.16
N TYR A 20 7.03 -1.06 -2.34
CA TYR A 20 6.42 -0.89 -3.66
C TYR A 20 6.79 0.46 -4.28
N LYS A 21 6.85 1.55 -3.51
CA LYS A 21 7.31 2.84 -4.02
C LYS A 21 8.74 2.81 -4.56
N LYS A 22 9.65 2.08 -3.91
CA LYS A 22 11.07 2.01 -4.29
C LYS A 22 11.34 1.02 -5.42
N PHE A 23 10.74 -0.16 -5.36
CA PHE A 23 11.08 -1.28 -6.26
C PHE A 23 9.98 -1.62 -7.28
N LYS A 24 8.74 -1.16 -7.06
CA LYS A 24 7.57 -1.44 -7.91
C LYS A 24 7.27 -2.93 -8.12
N ASP A 25 7.81 -3.80 -7.26
CA ASP A 25 7.60 -5.24 -7.30
C ASP A 25 6.44 -5.66 -6.39
N VAL A 26 5.26 -5.84 -6.99
CA VAL A 26 4.06 -6.33 -6.29
C VAL A 26 4.04 -7.85 -6.14
N ALA A 27 4.73 -8.59 -7.02
CA ALA A 27 4.74 -10.05 -6.99
C ALA A 27 5.46 -10.54 -5.73
N LEU A 28 6.63 -9.96 -5.44
CA LEU A 28 7.36 -10.26 -4.20
C LEU A 28 6.54 -9.93 -2.94
N LEU A 29 5.84 -8.80 -2.95
CA LEU A 29 4.98 -8.41 -1.83
C LEU A 29 3.76 -9.34 -1.69
N GLN A 30 3.21 -9.82 -2.80
CA GLN A 30 2.11 -10.79 -2.78
C GLN A 30 2.55 -12.11 -2.13
N GLU A 31 3.72 -12.63 -2.50
CA GLU A 31 4.29 -13.83 -1.88
C GLU A 31 4.56 -13.61 -0.39
N MET A 32 5.24 -12.51 -0.05
CA MET A 32 5.55 -12.16 1.35
C MET A 32 4.30 -11.96 2.19
N PHE A 33 3.22 -11.46 1.58
CA PHE A 33 1.94 -11.21 2.24
C PHE A 33 0.98 -12.39 2.22
N ASN A 34 1.30 -13.44 1.44
CA ASN A 34 0.44 -14.59 1.20
C ASN A 34 -0.97 -14.16 0.73
N HIS A 35 -1.01 -13.20 -0.21
CA HIS A 35 -2.25 -12.75 -0.82
C HIS A 35 -2.54 -13.52 -2.11
N SER A 36 -3.81 -13.73 -2.42
CA SER A 36 -4.24 -14.50 -3.59
C SER A 36 -4.07 -13.73 -4.92
N SER A 37 -3.87 -12.42 -4.87
CA SER A 37 -3.70 -11.60 -6.07
C SER A 37 -2.92 -10.29 -5.81
N PRO A 38 -2.35 -9.68 -6.85
CA PRO A 38 -1.66 -8.40 -6.74
C PRO A 38 -2.57 -7.24 -6.31
N ASP A 39 -3.85 -7.23 -6.73
CA ASP A 39 -4.80 -6.16 -6.38
C ASP A 39 -5.06 -6.09 -4.87
N ILE A 40 -5.16 -7.25 -4.21
CA ILE A 40 -5.30 -7.35 -2.76
C ILE A 40 -4.08 -6.74 -2.09
N THR A 41 -2.89 -7.03 -2.60
CA THR A 41 -1.63 -6.45 -2.09
C THR A 41 -1.60 -4.93 -2.25
N LEU A 42 -1.91 -4.39 -3.43
CA LEU A 42 -1.91 -2.94 -3.69
C LEU A 42 -2.92 -2.20 -2.82
N ARG A 43 -4.10 -2.78 -2.62
CA ARG A 43 -5.13 -2.23 -1.71
C ARG A 43 -4.68 -2.33 -0.25
N TYR A 44 -4.12 -3.47 0.17
CA TYR A 44 -3.66 -3.69 1.54
C TYR A 44 -2.59 -2.68 1.97
N ILE A 45 -1.64 -2.36 1.08
CA ILE A 45 -0.56 -1.39 1.34
C ILE A 45 -0.97 0.07 1.06
N GLY A 46 -2.19 0.33 0.59
CA GLY A 46 -2.71 1.68 0.36
C GLY A 46 -2.26 2.37 -0.93
N ILE A 47 -1.59 1.67 -1.86
CA ILE A 47 -1.15 2.25 -3.14
C ILE A 47 -2.34 2.57 -4.05
N THR A 48 -3.38 1.74 -4.04
CA THR A 48 -4.59 2.00 -4.85
C THR A 48 -5.25 3.31 -4.45
N GLN A 49 -5.39 3.57 -3.14
CA GLN A 49 -5.96 4.82 -2.64
C GLN A 49 -5.07 6.02 -3.00
N ASP A 50 -3.78 5.95 -2.69
CA ASP A 50 -2.78 6.99 -3.02
C ASP A 50 -2.74 7.33 -4.52
N THR A 51 -3.01 6.36 -5.39
CA THR A 51 -3.06 6.57 -6.85
C THR A 51 -4.36 7.26 -7.27
N MET A 52 -5.50 6.85 -6.71
CA MET A 52 -6.80 7.50 -6.97
C MET A 52 -6.77 8.95 -6.50
N ASP A 53 -6.33 9.20 -5.27
CA ASP A 53 -6.27 10.54 -4.68
C ASP A 53 -5.41 11.47 -5.54
N LYS A 54 -4.22 11.02 -5.95
CA LYS A 54 -3.35 11.80 -6.87
C LYS A 54 -3.98 12.07 -8.22
N THR A 55 -4.74 11.11 -8.73
CA THR A 55 -5.45 11.29 -10.00
C THR A 55 -6.54 12.35 -9.81
N MET A 56 -7.31 12.31 -8.72
CA MET A 56 -8.34 13.33 -8.45
C MET A 56 -7.72 14.72 -8.26
N ASP A 57 -6.62 14.82 -7.49
CA ASP A 57 -5.87 16.06 -7.30
C ASP A 57 -5.33 16.63 -8.61
N ASP A 58 -4.73 15.81 -9.47
CA ASP A 58 -4.19 16.22 -10.78
C ASP A 58 -5.29 16.69 -11.76
N PHE A 59 -6.47 16.06 -11.67
CA PHE A 59 -7.65 16.49 -12.41
C PHE A 59 -8.29 17.77 -11.84
N GLY A 60 -7.91 18.20 -10.63
CA GLY A 60 -8.42 19.41 -9.96
C GLY A 60 -9.79 19.24 -9.29
N LEU A 61 -10.11 18.03 -8.82
CA LEU A 61 -11.37 17.68 -8.13
C LEU A 61 -11.14 17.39 -6.63
#